data_AF-A0A011SIC4-F1
#
_entry.id   AF-A0A011SIC4-F1
#
_cell.length_a   1.000
_cell.length_b   1.000
_cell.length_c   1.000
_cell.angle_alpha   90.00
_cell.angle_beta   90.00
_cell.angle_gamma   90.00
#
_symmetry.space_group_name_H-M   'P 1'
#
loop_
_entity.id
_entity.type
_entity.pdbx_description
1 polymer ?
#
loop_
_entity_poly.entity_id
_entity_poly.type
_entity_poly.pdbx_seq_one_letter_code
_entity_poly.pdbx_strand_id
1 'polypeptide(L)'
;MNGKTVTAVLIPAQIEQPLETRQVAGFADIQQLADLVIPVDIESRGVTMWLDADDRRNGLQMNLRASSLRWLWSAETRRLPALHGDVLLVGDVGSTLAIGDVPASLVQELLHGGPYEVGYRRTASRGWQTHPDLHATYTAAAFWAMYLLERDPALHETRVRAVSPSSG
;
A
#
# COMPACT_ATOMS: atom_id res chain seq x y z
N MET A 1 19.38 25.07 -11.20
CA MET A 1 19.00 23.76 -11.75
C MET A 1 17.66 23.40 -11.11
N ASN A 2 16.56 23.39 -11.86
CA ASN A 2 15.30 22.88 -11.33
C ASN A 2 15.45 21.36 -11.25
N GLY A 3 15.71 20.84 -10.05
CA GLY A 3 15.74 19.40 -9.82
C GLY A 3 14.38 18.80 -10.20
N LYS A 4 14.40 17.74 -11.01
CA LYS A 4 13.17 17.03 -11.38
C LYS A 4 12.58 16.42 -10.11
N THR A 5 11.37 16.80 -9.74
CA THR A 5 10.61 16.13 -8.67
C THR A 5 9.77 15.00 -9.25
N VAL A 6 9.46 14.03 -8.40
CA VAL A 6 8.51 12.96 -8.68
C VAL A 6 7.37 12.99 -7.69
N THR A 7 6.23 12.47 -8.11
CA THR A 7 5.03 12.32 -7.29
C THR A 7 5.14 11.06 -6.46
N ALA A 8 5.17 11.21 -5.14
CA ALA A 8 5.13 10.16 -4.14
C ALA A 8 3.80 10.16 -3.38
N VAL A 9 3.51 9.09 -2.65
CA VAL A 9 2.37 9.02 -1.72
C VAL A 9 2.88 8.74 -0.31
N LEU A 10 2.59 9.63 0.63
CA LEU A 10 2.82 9.37 2.05
C LEU A 10 1.64 8.56 2.62
N ILE A 11 1.97 7.51 3.35
CA ILE A 11 1.04 6.69 4.11
C ILE A 11 1.40 6.84 5.59
N PRO A 12 0.72 7.74 6.33
CA PRO A 12 1.03 7.93 7.74
C PRO A 12 0.75 6.68 8.59
N ALA A 13 1.49 6.47 9.67
CA ALA A 13 1.19 5.42 10.64
C ALA A 13 -0.12 5.70 11.43
N GLN A 14 -0.43 6.97 11.65
CA GLN A 14 -1.65 7.39 12.33
C GLN A 14 -2.85 7.31 11.38
N ILE A 15 -3.84 6.48 11.70
CA ILE A 15 -4.93 6.12 10.78
C ILE A 15 -5.85 7.30 10.44
N GLU A 16 -5.94 8.28 11.33
CA GLU A 16 -6.74 9.50 11.23
C GLU A 16 -6.10 10.54 10.31
N GLN A 17 -4.79 10.44 10.07
CA GLN A 17 -4.11 11.29 9.10
C GLN A 17 -4.36 10.73 7.69
N PRO A 18 -4.83 11.57 6.73
CA PRO A 18 -5.10 11.10 5.38
C PRO A 18 -3.79 10.70 4.66
N LEU A 19 -3.91 9.83 3.66
CA LEU A 19 -2.85 9.67 2.68
C LEU A 19 -2.72 10.99 1.90
N GLU A 20 -1.51 11.34 1.50
CA GLU A 20 -1.26 12.57 0.74
C GLU A 20 -0.21 12.37 -0.34
N THR A 21 -0.34 13.11 -1.44
CA THR A 21 0.73 13.18 -2.44
C THR A 21 1.84 14.10 -1.96
N ARG A 22 3.09 13.74 -2.22
CA ARG A 22 4.26 14.60 -1.99
C ARG A 22 5.10 14.73 -3.24
N GLN A 23 5.79 15.86 -3.38
CA GLN A 23 6.81 16.06 -4.40
C GLN A 23 8.17 15.74 -3.78
N VAL A 24 8.93 14.85 -4.42
CA VAL A 24 10.20 14.33 -3.92
C VAL A 24 11.26 14.56 -5.00
N ALA A 25 12.33 15.28 -4.70
CA ALA A 25 13.41 15.58 -5.65
C ALA A 25 14.48 14.48 -5.73
N GLY A 26 14.56 13.62 -4.71
CA GLY A 26 15.51 12.53 -4.66
C GLY A 26 15.67 11.94 -3.26
N PHE A 27 16.75 11.18 -3.07
CA PHE A 27 17.00 10.44 -1.83
C PHE A 27 17.09 11.32 -0.57
N ALA A 28 17.59 12.56 -0.69
CA ALA A 28 17.66 13.49 0.44
C ALA A 28 16.29 13.83 1.03
N ASP A 29 15.24 13.89 0.20
CA ASP A 29 13.86 14.10 0.67
C ASP A 29 13.28 12.84 1.30
N ILE A 30 13.69 11.65 0.83
CA ILE A 30 13.30 10.36 1.43
C ILE A 30 13.93 10.22 2.83
N GLN A 31 15.20 10.62 2.99
CA GLN A 31 15.89 10.62 4.27
C GLN A 31 15.26 11.55 5.32
N GLN A 32 14.33 12.43 4.95
CA GLN A 32 13.57 13.21 5.94
C GLN A 32 12.59 12.34 6.74
N LEU A 33 12.34 11.09 6.33
CA LEU A 33 11.52 10.14 7.10
C LEU A 33 12.23 9.67 8.38
N ALA A 34 13.55 9.44 8.31
CA ALA A 34 14.35 8.89 9.40
C ALA A 34 15.85 8.97 9.08
N ASP A 35 16.69 8.85 10.13
CA ASP A 35 18.16 8.83 10.00
C ASP A 35 18.65 7.72 9.06
N LEU A 36 18.00 6.56 9.09
CA LEU A 36 18.26 5.44 8.20
C LEU A 36 16.95 4.97 7.58
N VAL A 37 16.87 5.00 6.26
CA VAL A 37 15.72 4.52 5.49
C VAL A 37 16.06 3.25 4.72
N ILE A 38 15.10 2.35 4.61
CA ILE A 38 15.21 1.12 3.81
C ILE A 38 14.13 1.05 2.74
N PRO A 39 14.44 0.53 1.55
CA PRO A 39 13.46 0.26 0.51
C PRO A 39 12.80 -1.12 0.70
N VAL A 40 11.53 -1.21 0.33
CA VAL A 40 10.77 -2.45 0.16
C VAL A 40 10.08 -2.40 -1.19
N ASP A 41 10.62 -3.16 -2.15
CA ASP A 41 10.11 -3.16 -3.52
C ASP A 41 8.82 -3.99 -3.64
N ILE A 42 7.86 -3.44 -4.40
CA ILE A 42 6.60 -4.08 -4.75
C ILE A 42 6.50 -4.10 -6.27
N GLU A 43 7.26 -4.99 -6.90
CA GLU A 43 7.39 -5.11 -8.36
C GLU A 43 6.02 -5.25 -9.05
N SER A 44 5.09 -6.01 -8.45
CA SER A 44 3.73 -6.22 -8.97
C SER A 44 2.91 -4.94 -9.12
N ARG A 45 3.36 -3.83 -8.50
CA ARG A 45 2.75 -2.51 -8.54
C ARG A 45 3.67 -1.42 -9.10
N GLY A 46 4.92 -1.76 -9.46
CA GLY A 46 5.90 -0.80 -9.98
C GLY A 46 6.21 0.32 -8.99
N VAL A 47 6.33 -0.01 -7.70
CA VAL A 47 6.57 0.96 -6.63
C VAL A 47 7.52 0.41 -5.57
N THR A 48 8.18 1.32 -4.85
CA THR A 48 9.02 1.03 -3.68
C THR A 48 8.45 1.77 -2.47
N MET A 49 8.33 1.07 -1.35
CA MET A 49 8.00 1.65 -0.05
C MET A 49 9.30 2.00 0.70
N TRP A 50 9.46 3.25 1.09
CA TRP A 50 10.55 3.71 1.96
C TRP A 50 10.05 3.95 3.38
N LEU A 51 10.80 3.49 4.36
CA LEU A 51 10.47 3.58 5.78
C LEU A 51 11.73 3.62 6.65
N ASP A 52 11.56 3.99 7.92
CA ASP A 52 12.60 3.92 8.95
C ASP A 52 13.10 2.46 9.11
N ALA A 53 14.41 2.27 9.06
CA ALA A 53 15.06 0.97 9.25
C ALA A 53 15.06 0.50 10.71
N ASP A 54 15.00 1.44 11.65
CA ASP A 54 14.97 1.21 13.09
C ASP A 54 13.53 1.35 13.64
N ASP A 55 12.51 1.26 12.78
CA ASP A 55 11.10 1.51 13.10
C ASP A 55 10.63 0.84 14.41
N ARG A 56 10.91 -0.45 14.57
CA ARG A 56 10.55 -1.24 15.76
C ARG A 56 11.43 -0.94 16.96
N ARG A 57 12.71 -0.65 16.74
CA ARG A 57 13.66 -0.28 17.80
C ARG A 57 13.27 1.07 18.40
N ASN A 58 12.81 1.99 17.56
CA ASN A 58 12.35 3.33 17.93
C ASN A 58 10.94 3.32 18.53
N GLY A 59 10.27 2.16 18.60
CA GLY A 59 8.92 2.04 19.16
C GLY A 59 7.85 2.73 18.31
N LEU A 60 8.08 2.88 17.00
CA LEU A 60 7.12 3.52 16.11
C LEU A 60 5.81 2.72 16.05
N GLN A 61 4.70 3.43 15.85
CA GLN A 61 3.39 2.81 15.72
C GLN A 61 3.32 1.92 14.47
N MET A 62 2.65 0.77 14.58
CA MET A 62 2.39 -0.10 13.44
C MET A 62 1.57 0.63 12.37
N ASN A 63 2.07 0.65 11.14
CA ASN A 63 1.37 1.19 10.00
C ASN A 63 0.52 0.12 9.34
N LEU A 64 -0.70 -0.06 9.89
CA LEU A 64 -1.63 -1.08 9.43
C LEU A 64 -2.01 -0.91 7.96
N ARG A 65 -2.10 0.33 7.48
CA ARG A 65 -2.42 0.66 6.09
C ARG A 65 -1.32 0.18 5.15
N ALA A 66 -0.08 0.61 5.38
CA ALA A 66 1.06 0.19 4.55
C ALA A 66 1.31 -1.32 4.62
N SER A 67 1.19 -1.92 5.81
CA SER A 67 1.34 -3.37 6.00
C SER A 67 0.30 -4.16 5.23
N SER A 68 -0.98 -3.76 5.31
CA SER A 68 -2.07 -4.43 4.58
C SER A 68 -1.89 -4.31 3.07
N LEU A 69 -1.44 -3.16 2.56
CA LEU A 69 -1.13 -2.98 1.14
C LEU A 69 0.01 -3.90 0.69
N ARG A 70 1.10 -3.97 1.45
CA ARG A 70 2.24 -4.85 1.16
C ARG A 70 1.80 -6.32 1.04
N TRP A 71 1.04 -6.80 2.04
CA TRP A 71 0.55 -8.18 2.07
C TRP A 71 -0.49 -8.50 0.99
N LEU A 72 -1.30 -7.51 0.61
CA LEU A 72 -2.24 -7.61 -0.50
C LEU A 72 -1.51 -7.70 -1.85
N TRP A 73 -0.49 -6.87 -2.06
CA TRP A 73 0.21 -6.75 -3.34
C TRP A 73 1.29 -7.82 -3.56
N SER A 74 1.84 -8.39 -2.49
CA SER A 74 2.80 -9.49 -2.57
C SER A 74 2.47 -10.56 -1.52
N ALA A 75 1.95 -11.69 -1.98
CA ALA A 75 1.59 -12.82 -1.11
C ALA A 75 2.78 -13.39 -0.33
N GLU A 76 3.98 -13.29 -0.89
CA GLU A 76 5.23 -13.75 -0.27
C GLU A 76 5.57 -12.96 0.99
N THR A 77 5.09 -11.72 1.08
CA THR A 77 5.36 -10.84 2.23
C THR A 77 4.45 -11.08 3.43
N ARG A 78 3.41 -11.93 3.31
CA ARG A 78 2.40 -12.15 4.37
C ARG A 78 2.97 -12.71 5.68
N ARG A 79 4.12 -13.38 5.61
CA ARG A 79 4.84 -13.91 6.79
C ARG A 79 5.90 -12.95 7.33
N LEU A 80 6.14 -11.84 6.63
CA LEU A 80 7.10 -10.84 7.04
C LEU A 80 6.47 -9.93 8.10
N PRO A 81 7.29 -9.36 9.01
CA PRO A 81 6.79 -8.43 10.02
C PRO A 81 6.01 -7.26 9.41
N ALA A 82 5.03 -6.76 10.18
CA ALA A 82 4.35 -5.51 9.88
C ALA A 82 5.33 -4.33 9.83
N LEU A 83 5.00 -3.36 8.99
CA LEU A 83 5.74 -2.10 8.86
C LEU A 83 5.33 -1.14 9.99
N HIS A 84 6.27 -0.38 10.54
CA HIS A 84 6.00 0.65 11.55
C HIS A 84 6.46 2.03 11.05
N GLY A 85 5.87 3.08 11.59
CA GLY A 85 6.15 4.45 11.19
C GLY A 85 5.51 4.85 9.85
N ASP A 86 5.79 6.08 9.44
CA ASP A 86 5.31 6.61 8.18
C ASP A 86 6.03 5.91 7.01
N VAL A 87 5.28 5.68 5.93
CA VAL A 87 5.80 5.02 4.73
C VAL A 87 5.63 5.94 3.53
N LEU A 88 6.71 6.17 2.79
CA LEU A 88 6.68 6.92 1.54
C LEU A 88 6.73 5.96 0.35
N LEU A 89 5.68 5.98 -0.47
CA LEU A 89 5.59 5.20 -1.69
C LEU A 89 6.11 6.03 -2.86
N VAL A 90 7.09 5.51 -3.60
CA VAL A 90 7.63 6.12 -4.83
C VAL A 90 7.49 5.14 -5.99
N GLY A 91 7.51 5.64 -7.23
CA GLY A 91 7.57 4.79 -8.41
C GLY A 91 8.90 4.07 -8.51
N ASP A 92 8.85 2.78 -8.85
CA ASP A 92 10.04 1.97 -9.09
C ASP A 92 10.52 2.17 -10.53
N VAL A 93 11.84 2.36 -10.68
CA VAL A 93 12.54 2.52 -11.96
C VAL A 93 13.63 1.46 -12.16
N GLY A 94 13.60 0.38 -11.36
CA GLY A 94 14.54 -0.73 -11.40
C GLY A 94 15.91 -0.42 -10.77
N SER A 95 15.97 0.61 -9.92
CA SER A 95 17.21 1.05 -9.26
C SER A 95 16.90 1.74 -7.94
N THR A 96 17.57 1.36 -6.86
CA THR A 96 17.46 2.02 -5.55
C THR A 96 18.13 3.40 -5.51
N LEU A 97 18.93 3.74 -6.54
CA LEU A 97 19.59 5.05 -6.67
C LEU A 97 18.73 6.07 -7.40
N ALA A 98 17.56 5.67 -7.92
CA ALA A 98 16.66 6.53 -8.66
C ALA A 98 15.23 6.29 -8.20
N ILE A 99 14.38 7.30 -8.37
CA ILE A 99 12.97 7.22 -8.05
C ILE A 99 12.15 7.72 -9.23
N GLY A 100 10.97 7.14 -9.41
CA GLY A 100 9.98 7.54 -10.40
C GLY A 100 8.71 8.08 -9.74
N ASP A 101 7.82 8.59 -10.59
CA ASP A 101 6.45 8.90 -10.18
C ASP A 101 5.71 7.62 -9.81
N VAL A 102 4.96 7.64 -8.70
CA VAL A 102 3.98 6.59 -8.41
C VAL A 102 3.01 6.51 -9.60
N PRO A 103 2.67 5.30 -10.11
CA PRO A 103 1.76 5.15 -11.22
C PRO A 103 0.45 5.93 -10.99
N ALA A 104 0.02 6.72 -11.97
CA ALA A 104 -1.15 7.59 -11.82
C ALA A 104 -2.43 6.81 -11.45
N SER A 105 -2.59 5.58 -11.95
CA SER A 105 -3.68 4.69 -11.57
C SER A 105 -3.65 4.33 -10.08
N LEU A 106 -2.45 4.13 -9.51
CA LEU A 106 -2.29 3.81 -8.09
C LEU A 106 -2.52 5.04 -7.21
N VAL A 107 -2.11 6.24 -7.64
CA VAL A 107 -2.48 7.50 -7.00
C VAL A 107 -4.01 7.65 -6.96
N GLN A 108 -4.69 7.35 -8.08
CA GLN A 108 -6.15 7.34 -8.13
C GLN A 108 -6.75 6.31 -7.16
N GLU A 109 -6.29 5.05 -7.18
CA GLU A 109 -6.77 4.00 -6.25
C GLU A 109 -6.57 4.36 -4.77
N LEU A 110 -5.41 4.91 -4.40
CA LEU A 110 -5.08 5.15 -2.99
C LEU A 110 -5.74 6.41 -2.42
N LEU A 111 -5.83 7.48 -3.21
CA LEU A 111 -6.21 8.81 -2.74
C LEU A 111 -7.61 9.24 -3.16
N HIS A 112 -8.12 8.72 -4.28
CA HIS A 112 -9.43 9.09 -4.76
C HIS A 112 -10.43 8.05 -4.25
N GLY A 113 -11.32 8.52 -3.37
CA GLY A 113 -12.35 7.70 -2.75
C GLY A 113 -13.30 7.13 -3.80
N GLY A 114 -13.71 5.90 -3.57
CA GLY A 114 -14.73 5.20 -4.33
C GLY A 114 -15.16 4.01 -3.48
N PRO A 115 -16.38 3.48 -3.64
CA PRO A 115 -16.67 2.21 -3.01
C PRO A 115 -15.71 1.16 -3.57
N TYR A 116 -14.92 0.57 -2.69
CA TYR A 116 -14.05 -0.56 -2.98
C TYR A 116 -14.71 -1.83 -2.47
N GLU A 117 -14.73 -2.86 -3.31
CA GLU A 117 -15.20 -4.19 -2.93
C GLU A 117 -14.01 -5.13 -2.68
N VAL A 118 -14.20 -6.06 -1.74
CA VAL A 118 -13.25 -7.13 -1.47
C VAL A 118 -13.72 -8.41 -2.15
N GLY A 119 -12.95 -8.88 -3.13
CA GLY A 119 -13.13 -10.18 -3.74
C GLY A 119 -12.27 -11.24 -3.07
N TYR A 120 -12.75 -12.48 -2.99
CA TYR A 120 -12.01 -13.60 -2.42
C TYR A 120 -12.27 -14.91 -3.17
N ARG A 121 -11.35 -15.87 -3.03
CA ARG A 121 -11.49 -17.23 -3.56
C ARG A 121 -11.23 -18.28 -2.48
N ARG A 122 -12.13 -19.27 -2.46
CA ARG A 122 -12.06 -20.46 -1.62
C ARG A 122 -11.50 -21.62 -2.42
N THR A 123 -10.77 -22.53 -1.77
CA THR A 123 -10.22 -23.74 -2.40
C THR A 123 -11.31 -24.63 -3.03
N ALA A 124 -12.52 -24.65 -2.46
CA ALA A 124 -13.64 -25.43 -2.96
C ALA A 124 -14.47 -24.73 -4.07
N SER A 125 -14.25 -23.43 -4.32
CA SER A 125 -15.04 -22.63 -5.25
C SER A 125 -14.31 -22.43 -6.58
N ARG A 126 -15.01 -22.58 -7.71
CA ARG A 126 -14.42 -22.33 -9.05
C ARG A 126 -14.28 -20.84 -9.41
N GLY A 127 -14.90 -19.93 -8.66
CA GLY A 127 -15.02 -18.52 -9.03
C GLY A 127 -14.68 -17.54 -7.91
N TRP A 128 -14.47 -16.28 -8.30
CA TRP A 128 -14.38 -15.17 -7.36
C TRP A 128 -15.74 -14.94 -6.70
N GLN A 129 -15.72 -14.78 -5.38
CA GLN A 129 -16.83 -14.32 -4.57
C GLN A 129 -16.53 -12.90 -4.10
N THR A 130 -17.56 -12.15 -3.72
CA THR A 130 -17.42 -10.77 -3.23
C THR A 130 -17.94 -10.70 -1.81
N HIS A 131 -17.23 -9.96 -0.95
CA HIS A 131 -17.70 -9.61 0.38
C HIS A 131 -18.85 -8.60 0.25
N PRO A 132 -19.95 -8.72 1.02
CA PRO A 132 -21.12 -7.85 0.85
C PRO A 132 -20.84 -6.38 1.16
N ASP A 133 -19.86 -6.10 2.04
CA ASP A 133 -19.53 -4.74 2.45
C ASP A 133 -18.68 -4.00 1.41
N LEU A 134 -19.01 -2.72 1.21
CA LEU A 134 -18.23 -1.77 0.45
C LEU A 134 -17.40 -0.88 1.39
N HIS A 135 -16.22 -0.49 0.95
CA HIS A 135 -15.30 0.33 1.74
C HIS A 135 -15.01 1.65 1.04
N ALA A 136 -14.99 2.75 1.80
CA ALA A 136 -14.79 4.09 1.23
C ALA A 136 -13.36 4.34 0.71
N THR A 137 -12.37 3.57 1.19
CA THR A 137 -10.96 3.72 0.83
C THR A 137 -10.33 2.39 0.47
N TYR A 138 -9.35 2.44 -0.43
CA TYR A 138 -8.62 1.25 -0.87
C TYR A 138 -7.84 0.62 0.30
N THR A 139 -7.28 1.42 1.21
CA THR A 139 -6.58 0.91 2.39
C THR A 139 -7.50 0.18 3.35
N ALA A 140 -8.75 0.64 3.52
CA ALA A 140 -9.74 -0.06 4.34
C ALA A 140 -10.13 -1.40 3.71
N ALA A 141 -10.37 -1.42 2.39
CA ALA A 141 -10.63 -2.67 1.67
C ALA A 141 -9.42 -3.62 1.72
N ALA A 142 -8.19 -3.10 1.63
CA ALA A 142 -6.97 -3.91 1.73
C ALA A 142 -6.82 -4.55 3.12
N PHE A 143 -7.10 -3.81 4.19
CA PHE A 143 -7.15 -4.36 5.54
C PHE A 143 -8.17 -5.51 5.63
N TRP A 144 -9.40 -5.29 5.14
CA TRP A 144 -10.44 -6.32 5.17
C TRP A 144 -10.09 -7.55 4.32
N ALA A 145 -9.47 -7.36 3.16
CA ALA A 145 -8.96 -8.46 2.35
C ALA A 145 -7.96 -9.33 3.15
N MET A 146 -7.00 -8.71 3.83
CA MET A 146 -6.02 -9.45 4.63
C MET A 146 -6.64 -10.07 5.87
N TYR A 147 -7.57 -9.37 6.53
CA TYR A 147 -8.30 -9.90 7.67
C TYR A 147 -9.12 -11.15 7.32
N LEU A 148 -9.82 -11.17 6.18
CA LEU A 148 -10.56 -12.34 5.71
C LEU A 148 -9.62 -13.52 5.46
N LEU A 149 -8.50 -13.27 4.78
CA LEU A 149 -7.52 -14.30 4.45
C LEU A 149 -6.90 -14.93 5.71
N GLU A 150 -6.63 -14.14 6.75
CA GLU A 150 -6.11 -14.62 8.03
C GLU A 150 -7.18 -15.42 8.82
N ARG A 151 -8.44 -15.00 8.75
CA ARG A 151 -9.55 -15.59 9.54
C ARG A 151 -10.07 -16.91 8.98
N ASP A 152 -9.94 -17.13 7.68
CA ASP A 152 -10.55 -18.27 6.99
C ASP A 152 -9.49 -19.08 6.22
N PRO A 153 -9.01 -20.20 6.78
CA PRO A 153 -8.00 -21.06 6.15
C PRO A 153 -8.43 -21.65 4.80
N ALA A 154 -9.73 -21.62 4.45
CA ALA A 154 -10.20 -22.07 3.15
C ALA A 154 -9.99 -21.01 2.05
N LEU A 155 -9.68 -19.76 2.41
CA LEU A 155 -9.31 -18.70 1.49
C LEU A 155 -7.82 -18.78 1.13
N HIS A 156 -7.52 -18.64 -0.15
CA HIS A 156 -6.13 -18.61 -0.63
C HIS A 156 -5.82 -17.35 -1.44
N GLU A 157 -6.84 -16.61 -1.88
CA GLU A 157 -6.68 -15.42 -2.70
C GLU A 157 -7.71 -14.36 -2.32
N THR A 158 -7.27 -13.11 -2.29
CA THR A 158 -8.11 -11.92 -2.10
C THR A 158 -7.68 -10.81 -3.03
N ARG A 159 -8.61 -9.93 -3.41
CA ARG A 159 -8.34 -8.75 -4.23
C ARG A 159 -9.23 -7.59 -3.82
N VAL A 160 -8.79 -6.38 -4.12
CA VAL A 160 -9.57 -5.15 -3.98
C VAL A 160 -9.86 -4.59 -5.37
N ARG A 161 -11.10 -4.16 -5.61
CA ARG A 161 -11.51 -3.52 -6.86
C ARG A 161 -12.35 -2.29 -6.59
N ALA A 162 -12.15 -1.23 -7.38
CA ALA A 162 -13.08 -0.12 -7.42
C ALA A 162 -14.41 -0.60 -8.02
N VAL A 163 -15.52 -0.20 -7.40
CA VAL A 163 -16.85 -0.39 -7.94
C VAL A 163 -17.17 0.81 -8.82
N SER A 164 -17.33 0.59 -10.12
CA SER A 164 -17.86 1.63 -11.00
C SER A 164 -19.29 1.97 -10.55
N PRO A 165 -19.68 3.26 -10.49
CA PRO A 165 -21.09 3.59 -10.31
C PRO A 165 -21.85 2.91 -11.45
N SER A 166 -22.75 1.99 -11.11
CA SER A 166 -23.66 1.39 -12.08
C SER A 166 -24.39 2.53 -12.78
N SER A 167 -24.20 2.65 -14.10
CA SER A 167 -25.00 3.56 -14.93
C SER A 167 -26.44 3.08 -14.87
N GLY A 168 -27.20 3.61 -13.90
CA GLY A 168 -28.64 3.47 -13.80
C GLY A 168 -29.34 4.40 -14.77
#